data_AF-A0A0C1YGS9-F1
#
_entry.id   AF-A0A0C1YGS9-F1
#
_cell.length_a   1.000
_cell.length_b   1.000
_cell.length_c   1.000
_cell.angle_alpha   90.00
_cell.angle_beta   90.00
_cell.angle_gamma   90.00
#
_symmetry.space_group_name_H-M   'P 1'
#
loop_
_entity.id
_entity.type
_entity.pdbx_description
1 polymer ?
#
loop_
_entity_poly.entity_id
_entity_poly.type
_entity_poly.pdbx_seq_one_letter_code
_entity_poly.pdbx_strand_id
1 'polypeptide(L)'
;RVRRAVREAPAALPPLAAVLEALAAELADVEERHEIWSLRATVLQRSPRLLVRGLGAHMADELELAEAIAERIGAEARDPDGLPALELYPRLLAGVAGTAVRVAVEHWCSKPPGTAVFADVFREVFSQLAAGLPGPPAPDPAGT
;
A
#
# COMPACT_ATOMS: atom_id res chain seq x y z
N ARG A 1 6.11 -3.28 -11.41
CA ARG A 1 5.90 -2.15 -12.35
C ARG A 1 5.57 -0.88 -11.57
N VAL A 2 4.95 -1.01 -10.38
CA VAL A 2 4.80 0.04 -9.33
C VAL A 2 5.96 1.04 -9.32
N ARG A 3 7.21 0.58 -9.12
CA ARG A 3 8.40 1.44 -8.99
C ARG A 3 8.63 2.37 -10.19
N ARG A 4 8.41 1.85 -11.41
CA ARG A 4 8.53 2.65 -12.63
C ARG A 4 7.43 3.72 -12.68
N ALA A 5 6.19 3.34 -12.38
CA ALA A 5 5.07 4.28 -12.32
C ALA A 5 5.30 5.38 -11.27
N VAL A 6 5.88 5.06 -10.10
CA VAL A 6 6.25 6.07 -9.08
C VAL A 6 7.30 7.05 -9.61
N ARG A 7 8.33 6.56 -10.30
CA ARG A 7 9.37 7.42 -10.90
C ARG A 7 8.84 8.31 -12.02
N GLU A 8 7.97 7.77 -12.87
CA GLU A 8 7.44 8.45 -14.05
C GLU A 8 6.26 9.38 -13.73
N ALA A 9 5.60 9.23 -12.58
CA ALA A 9 4.44 10.06 -12.24
C ALA A 9 4.81 11.56 -12.10
N PRO A 10 3.91 12.49 -12.42
CA PRO A 10 4.22 13.92 -12.48
C PRO A 10 4.81 14.47 -11.18
N ALA A 11 5.86 15.29 -11.24
CA ALA A 11 6.52 15.84 -10.05
C ALA A 11 5.60 16.75 -9.19
N ALA A 12 4.56 17.33 -9.81
CA ALA A 12 3.55 18.13 -9.11
C ALA A 12 2.62 17.29 -8.23
N LEU A 13 2.56 15.98 -8.44
CA LEU A 13 1.72 15.07 -7.66
C LEU A 13 2.41 14.75 -6.32
N PRO A 14 1.71 14.89 -5.17
CA PRO A 14 2.26 14.54 -3.87
C PRO A 14 2.83 13.11 -3.84
N PRO A 15 3.96 12.85 -3.14
CA PRO A 15 4.60 11.54 -3.15
C PRO A 15 3.68 10.40 -2.72
N LEU A 16 2.86 10.64 -1.70
CA LEU A 16 1.83 9.68 -1.27
C LEU A 16 0.89 9.34 -2.43
N ALA A 17 0.29 10.35 -3.07
CA ALA A 17 -0.65 10.15 -4.18
C ALA A 17 -0.02 9.38 -5.35
N ALA A 18 1.25 9.64 -5.68
CA ALA A 18 1.96 8.88 -6.71
C ALA A 18 2.12 7.39 -6.37
N VAL A 19 2.41 7.08 -5.11
CA VAL A 19 2.45 5.70 -4.63
C VAL A 19 1.06 5.07 -4.68
N LEU A 20 0.01 5.80 -4.29
CA LEU A 20 -1.38 5.33 -4.35
C LEU A 20 -1.77 4.96 -5.77
N GLU A 21 -1.54 5.85 -6.73
CA GLU A 21 -1.88 5.64 -8.13
C GLU A 21 -1.11 4.47 -8.73
N ALA A 22 0.20 4.37 -8.44
CA ALA A 22 1.03 3.28 -8.93
C ALA A 22 0.59 1.91 -8.39
N LEU A 23 0.21 1.84 -7.11
CA LEU A 23 -0.32 0.61 -6.51
C LEU A 23 -1.73 0.28 -7.02
N ALA A 24 -2.60 1.29 -7.20
CA ALA A 24 -3.94 1.10 -7.71
C ALA A 24 -3.95 0.61 -9.16
N ALA A 25 -3.05 1.13 -10.01
CA ALA A 25 -2.90 0.68 -11.40
C ALA A 25 -2.46 -0.79 -11.48
N GLU A 26 -1.47 -1.18 -10.66
CA GLU A 26 -1.01 -2.56 -10.60
C GLU A 26 -2.09 -3.48 -10.06
N LEU A 27 -2.97 -2.97 -9.20
CA LEU A 27 -4.07 -3.74 -8.68
C LEU A 27 -5.20 -3.93 -9.70
N ALA A 28 -5.55 -2.90 -10.46
CA ALA A 28 -6.55 -2.99 -11.53
C ALA A 28 -6.15 -4.03 -12.59
N ASP A 29 -4.87 -4.06 -12.97
CA ASP A 29 -4.30 -5.08 -13.89
C ASP A 29 -4.40 -6.51 -13.32
N VAL A 30 -4.38 -6.66 -12.00
CA VAL A 30 -4.52 -7.95 -11.30
C VAL A 30 -5.98 -8.36 -11.15
N GLU A 31 -6.88 -7.40 -10.90
CA GLU A 31 -8.33 -7.63 -10.84
C GLU A 31 -8.91 -8.02 -12.19
N GLU A 32 -8.43 -7.45 -13.31
CA GLU A 32 -8.85 -7.86 -14.66
C GLU A 32 -8.60 -9.36 -14.93
N ARG A 33 -7.72 -10.01 -14.15
CA ARG A 33 -7.50 -11.47 -14.09
C ARG A 33 -8.41 -12.16 -13.05
N HIS A 34 -9.66 -11.72 -13.00
CA HIS A 34 -10.69 -11.91 -11.96
C HIS A 34 -10.85 -13.35 -11.42
N GLU A 35 -10.72 -14.37 -12.28
CA GLU A 35 -10.89 -15.78 -11.89
C GLU A 35 -9.76 -16.28 -10.97
N ILE A 36 -8.53 -15.81 -11.20
CA ILE A 36 -7.37 -16.22 -10.42
C ILE A 36 -7.38 -15.53 -9.06
N TRP A 37 -7.87 -14.29 -8.98
CA TRP A 37 -7.86 -13.53 -7.73
C TRP A 37 -8.95 -13.99 -6.75
N SER A 38 -10.17 -14.30 -7.23
CA SER A 38 -11.22 -14.85 -6.38
C SER A 38 -10.88 -16.24 -5.81
N LEU A 39 -10.22 -17.09 -6.60
CA LEU A 39 -9.73 -18.39 -6.15
C LEU A 39 -8.57 -18.23 -5.16
N ARG A 40 -7.64 -17.30 -5.41
CA ARG A 40 -6.57 -16.94 -4.46
C ARG A 40 -7.12 -16.37 -3.16
N ALA A 41 -8.15 -15.53 -3.20
CA ALA A 41 -8.87 -15.03 -2.02
C ALA A 41 -9.33 -16.19 -1.14
N THR A 42 -10.01 -17.16 -1.76
CA THR A 42 -10.56 -18.33 -1.07
C THR A 42 -9.45 -19.19 -0.47
N VAL A 43 -8.34 -19.37 -1.19
CA VAL A 43 -7.16 -20.10 -0.71
C VAL A 43 -6.47 -19.35 0.44
N LEU A 44 -6.34 -18.02 0.36
CA LEU A 44 -5.74 -17.19 1.41
C LEU A 44 -6.62 -17.15 2.68
N GLN A 45 -7.95 -17.05 2.54
CA GLN A 45 -8.90 -17.18 3.66
C GLN A 45 -8.78 -18.55 4.35
N ARG A 46 -8.63 -19.63 3.58
CA ARG A 46 -8.48 -21.00 4.11
C ARG A 46 -7.07 -21.30 4.63
N SER A 47 -6.08 -20.47 4.36
CA SER A 47 -4.69 -20.70 4.76
C SER A 47 -3.98 -19.41 5.16
N PRO A 48 -4.27 -18.86 6.36
CA PRO A 48 -3.64 -17.64 6.87
C PRO A 48 -2.11 -17.70 6.92
N ARG A 49 -1.52 -18.90 7.02
CA ARG A 49 -0.06 -19.11 7.01
C ARG A 49 0.58 -18.75 5.65
N LEU A 50 -0.17 -18.79 4.55
CA LEU A 50 0.32 -18.37 3.24
C LEU A 50 0.36 -16.84 3.12
N LEU A 51 -0.55 -16.13 3.79
CA LEU A 51 -0.48 -14.67 3.93
C LEU A 51 0.81 -14.27 4.67
N VAL A 52 1.11 -14.97 5.78
CA VAL A 52 2.32 -14.71 6.59
C VAL A 52 3.63 -15.09 5.85
N ARG A 53 3.61 -16.10 4.98
CA ARG A 53 4.79 -16.44 4.14
C ARG A 53 4.99 -15.47 2.98
N GLY A 54 3.92 -14.99 2.35
CA GLY A 54 4.00 -13.91 1.36
C GLY A 54 4.56 -12.63 2.00
N LEU A 55 4.15 -12.34 3.23
CA LEU A 55 4.62 -11.19 4.02
C LEU A 55 6.14 -11.14 4.23
N GLY A 56 6.79 -12.30 4.39
CA GLY A 56 8.25 -12.38 4.56
C GLY A 56 9.06 -12.03 3.31
N ALA A 57 8.45 -11.97 2.13
CA ALA A 57 9.11 -11.60 0.88
C ALA A 57 9.16 -10.08 0.62
N HIS A 58 8.45 -9.26 1.40
CA HIS A 58 8.20 -7.85 1.08
C HIS A 58 9.22 -6.84 1.64
N MET A 59 10.17 -7.24 2.50
CA MET A 59 11.17 -6.31 3.03
C MET A 59 12.16 -5.82 1.96
N ALA A 60 12.47 -6.66 0.96
CA ALA A 60 13.29 -6.25 -0.18
C ALA A 60 12.53 -5.30 -1.12
N ASP A 61 11.24 -5.57 -1.36
CA ASP A 61 10.36 -4.69 -2.14
C ASP A 61 10.20 -3.31 -1.50
N GLU A 62 10.17 -3.24 -0.17
CA GLU A 62 10.04 -2.00 0.59
C GLU A 62 11.26 -1.09 0.41
N LEU A 63 12.47 -1.66 0.42
CA LEU A 63 13.70 -0.90 0.19
C LEU A 63 13.76 -0.37 -1.26
N GLU A 64 13.43 -1.21 -2.24
CA GLU A 64 13.40 -0.82 -3.64
C GLU A 64 12.30 0.23 -3.95
N LEU A 65 11.19 0.22 -3.20
CA LEU A 65 10.16 1.25 -3.28
C LEU A 65 10.64 2.57 -2.65
N ALA A 66 11.34 2.52 -1.52
CA ALA A 66 11.93 3.70 -0.90
C ALA A 66 12.95 4.39 -1.82
N GLU A 67 13.77 3.63 -2.53
CA GLU A 67 14.69 4.15 -3.55
C GLU A 67 13.94 4.88 -4.68
N ALA A 68 12.91 4.25 -5.25
CA ALA A 68 12.10 4.86 -6.30
C ALA A 68 11.41 6.16 -5.84
N ILE A 69 10.97 6.22 -4.57
CA ILE A 69 10.40 7.44 -3.98
C ILE A 69 11.48 8.51 -3.82
N ALA A 70 12.68 8.16 -3.37
CA ALA A 70 13.77 9.10 -3.17
C ALA A 70 14.23 9.76 -4.48
N GLU A 71 14.40 8.95 -5.54
CA GLU A 71 14.68 9.43 -6.89
C GLU A 71 13.62 10.44 -7.36
N ARG A 72 12.33 10.11 -7.17
CA ARG A 72 11.20 10.95 -7.57
C ARG A 72 11.22 12.33 -6.89
N ILE A 73 11.49 12.37 -5.58
CA ILE A 73 11.41 13.62 -4.81
C ILE A 73 12.71 14.44 -4.84
N GLY A 74 13.73 13.99 -5.58
CA GLY A 74 15.04 14.64 -5.63
C GLY A 74 15.79 14.60 -4.30
N ALA A 75 15.46 13.66 -3.40
CA ALA A 75 16.11 13.50 -2.09
C ALA A 75 17.42 12.70 -2.17
N GLU A 76 18.11 12.73 -3.31
CA GLU A 76 19.47 12.18 -3.47
C GLU A 76 20.55 13.09 -2.87
N ALA A 77 20.16 14.12 -2.12
CA ALA A 77 21.08 14.98 -1.40
C ALA A 77 21.88 14.15 -0.37
N ARG A 78 23.20 14.11 -0.52
CA ARG A 78 24.12 13.53 0.46
C ARG A 78 24.24 14.51 1.62
N ASP A 79 24.20 14.02 2.85
CA ASP A 79 24.57 14.81 4.03
C ASP A 79 26.06 15.23 3.90
N PRO A 80 26.54 16.34 4.50
CA PRO A 80 27.94 16.78 4.42
C PRO A 80 28.95 15.70 4.85
N ASP A 81 28.53 14.72 5.65
CA ASP A 81 29.34 13.60 6.14
C ASP A 81 29.31 12.35 5.23
N GLY A 82 28.69 12.44 4.05
CA GLY A 82 28.73 11.38 3.04
C GLY A 82 27.81 10.19 3.30
N LEU A 83 27.00 10.22 4.37
CA LEU A 83 25.86 9.34 4.57
C LEU A 83 24.73 9.74 3.61
N PRO A 84 24.08 8.77 2.94
CA PRO A 84 22.95 9.09 2.08
C PRO A 84 21.83 9.69 2.94
N ALA A 85 21.39 10.93 2.71
CA ALA A 85 20.25 11.55 3.42
C ALA A 85 18.90 10.99 2.96
N LEU A 86 18.89 9.72 2.56
CA LEU A 86 17.76 8.91 2.09
C LEU A 86 16.75 8.58 3.21
N GLU A 87 16.97 9.00 4.45
CA GLU A 87 16.82 8.01 5.52
C GLU A 87 15.45 7.89 6.19
N LEU A 88 14.57 8.88 6.14
CA LEU A 88 13.33 8.81 6.92
C LEU A 88 12.06 8.87 6.08
N TYR A 89 11.87 9.92 5.28
CA TYR A 89 10.59 10.10 4.59
C TYR A 89 10.30 9.02 3.52
N PRO A 90 11.21 8.70 2.58
CA PRO A 90 10.95 7.66 1.58
C PRO A 90 10.77 6.26 2.21
N ARG A 91 11.58 5.94 3.24
CA ARG A 91 11.47 4.68 4.00
C ARG A 91 10.16 4.58 4.77
N LEU A 92 9.78 5.65 5.48
CA LEU A 92 8.50 5.72 6.18
C LEU A 92 7.34 5.55 5.20
N LEU A 93 7.37 6.26 4.07
CA LEU A 93 6.33 6.16 3.07
C LEU A 93 6.22 4.75 2.48
N ALA A 94 7.36 4.10 2.17
CA ALA A 94 7.38 2.73 1.67
C ALA A 94 6.82 1.74 2.72
N GLY A 95 7.27 1.81 3.98
CA GLY A 95 6.81 0.91 5.04
C GLY A 95 5.35 1.10 5.43
N VAL A 96 4.89 2.35 5.45
CA VAL A 96 3.47 2.67 5.68
C VAL A 96 2.61 2.19 4.50
N ALA A 97 3.08 2.36 3.26
CA ALA A 97 2.37 1.82 2.09
C ALA A 97 2.29 0.29 2.15
N GLY A 98 3.39 -0.41 2.46
CA GLY A 98 3.38 -1.86 2.64
C GLY A 98 2.43 -2.31 3.76
N THR A 99 2.42 -1.58 4.87
CA THR A 99 1.48 -1.82 5.98
C THR A 99 0.03 -1.64 5.55
N ALA A 100 -0.28 -0.59 4.80
CA ALA A 100 -1.62 -0.32 4.28
C ALA A 100 -2.09 -1.43 3.33
N VAL A 101 -1.25 -1.88 2.40
CA VAL A 101 -1.57 -3.03 1.52
C VAL A 101 -1.87 -4.28 2.35
N ARG A 102 -1.03 -4.57 3.35
CA ARG A 102 -1.23 -5.73 4.24
C ARG A 102 -2.58 -5.65 4.96
N VAL A 103 -2.90 -4.51 5.57
CA VAL A 103 -4.18 -4.28 6.27
C VAL A 103 -5.36 -4.43 5.30
N ALA A 104 -5.25 -3.93 4.07
CA ALA A 104 -6.29 -4.09 3.07
C ALA A 104 -6.54 -5.57 2.72
N VAL A 105 -5.47 -6.35 2.53
CA VAL A 105 -5.57 -7.80 2.22
C VAL A 105 -6.17 -8.58 3.39
N GLU A 106 -5.73 -8.30 4.62
CA GLU A 106 -6.28 -8.93 5.83
C GLU A 106 -7.76 -8.59 6.00
N HIS A 107 -8.12 -7.30 5.87
CA HIS A 107 -9.50 -6.83 5.99
C HIS A 107 -10.40 -7.49 4.94
N TRP A 108 -9.98 -7.51 3.68
CA TRP A 108 -10.74 -8.15 2.61
C TRP A 108 -10.87 -9.67 2.81
N CYS A 109 -9.80 -10.36 3.23
CA CYS A 109 -9.87 -11.78 3.56
C CYS A 109 -10.81 -12.07 4.73
N SER A 110 -10.97 -11.14 5.68
CA SER A 110 -11.91 -11.32 6.80
C SER A 110 -13.39 -11.25 6.39
N LYS A 111 -13.69 -10.68 5.20
CA LYS A 111 -15.06 -10.55 4.69
C LYS A 111 -15.51 -11.84 3.99
N PRO A 112 -16.81 -12.18 4.05
CA PRO A 112 -17.34 -13.31 3.29
C PRO A 112 -17.06 -13.14 1.78
N PRO A 113 -16.74 -14.23 1.05
CA PRO A 113 -16.49 -14.17 -0.39
C PRO A 113 -17.64 -13.48 -1.14
N GLY A 114 -17.32 -12.54 -2.04
CA GLY A 114 -18.30 -11.82 -2.85
C GLY A 114 -18.98 -10.62 -2.16
N THR A 115 -18.67 -10.34 -0.88
CA THR A 115 -19.26 -9.18 -0.16
C THR A 115 -18.46 -7.89 -0.28
N ALA A 116 -17.18 -7.97 -0.64
CA ALA A 116 -16.30 -6.82 -0.79
C ALA A 116 -15.39 -6.99 -2.02
N VAL A 117 -15.28 -5.93 -2.82
CA VAL A 117 -14.30 -5.81 -3.90
C VAL A 117 -12.98 -5.34 -3.29
N PHE A 118 -11.87 -5.97 -3.66
CA PHE A 118 -10.57 -5.68 -3.06
C PHE A 118 -10.12 -4.23 -3.37
N ALA A 119 -10.33 -3.73 -4.59
CA ALA A 119 -10.08 -2.34 -4.95
C ALA A 119 -10.82 -1.33 -4.07
N ASP A 120 -12.04 -1.63 -3.61
CA ASP A 120 -12.78 -0.73 -2.73
C ASP A 120 -12.17 -0.69 -1.33
N VAL A 121 -11.82 -1.86 -0.78
CA VAL A 121 -11.11 -1.96 0.51
C VAL A 121 -9.74 -1.27 0.43
N PHE A 122 -9.02 -1.45 -0.66
CA PHE A 122 -7.75 -0.79 -0.91
C PHE A 122 -7.91 0.74 -0.91
N ARG A 123 -8.86 1.27 -1.71
CA ARG A 123 -9.13 2.71 -1.78
C ARG A 123 -9.50 3.29 -0.43
N GLU A 124 -10.31 2.57 0.35
CA GLU A 124 -10.71 2.96 1.70
C GLU A 124 -9.51 3.10 2.64
N VAL A 125 -8.65 2.06 2.72
CA VAL A 125 -7.46 2.08 3.59
C VAL A 125 -6.52 3.22 3.23
N PHE A 126 -6.28 3.45 1.94
CA PHE A 126 -5.38 4.51 1.50
C PHE A 126 -6.00 5.91 1.60
N SER A 127 -7.32 6.04 1.53
CA SER A 127 -8.05 7.28 1.84
C SER A 127 -7.89 7.65 3.31
N GLN A 128 -8.04 6.68 4.22
CA GLN A 128 -7.80 6.89 5.65
C GLN A 128 -6.35 7.30 5.91
N LEU A 129 -5.39 6.68 5.22
CA LEU A 129 -3.98 7.06 5.31
C LEU A 129 -3.73 8.49 4.83
N ALA A 130 -4.31 8.88 3.69
CA ALA A 130 -4.18 10.23 3.14
C ALA A 130 -4.84 11.30 4.02
N ALA A 131 -5.91 10.94 4.74
CA ALA A 131 -6.58 11.78 5.71
C ALA A 131 -5.82 11.88 7.06
N GLY A 132 -4.70 11.17 7.23
CA GLY A 132 -3.91 11.18 8.46
C GLY A 132 -4.45 10.28 9.57
N LEU A 133 -5.12 9.18 9.20
CA LEU A 133 -5.73 8.20 10.12
C LEU A 133 -6.67 8.86 11.15
N PRO A 134 -7.74 9.55 10.69
CA PRO A 134 -8.70 10.14 11.60
C PRO A 134 -9.31 9.06 12.50
N GLY A 135 -9.45 9.37 13.79
CA GLY A 135 -10.08 8.46 14.75
C GLY A 135 -11.51 8.09 14.33
N PRO A 136 -12.02 6.91 14.73
CA PRO A 136 -13.39 6.54 14.43
C PRO A 136 -14.34 7.60 15.02
N PRO A 137 -15.45 7.92 14.34
CA PRO A 137 -16.45 8.83 14.89
C PRO A 137 -16.87 8.30 16.27
N ALA A 138 -16.92 9.19 17.26
CA ALA A 138 -17.34 8.80 18.60
C ALA A 138 -18.73 8.14 18.51
N PRO A 139 -18.96 7.02 19.24
CA PRO A 139 -20.28 6.39 19.25
C PRO A 139 -21.30 7.42 19.75
N ASP A 140 -22.39 7.57 18.99
CA ASP A 140 -23.47 8.49 19.32
C ASP A 140 -24.05 8.13 20.69
N PRO A 141 -23.95 9.00 21.72
CA PRO A 141 -24.43 8.68 23.06
C PRO A 141 -25.96 8.54 23.15
N ALA A 142 -26.70 8.77 22.06
CA ALA A 142 -28.17 8.73 22.03
C ALA A 142 -28.78 7.42 21.50
N GLY A 143 -27.97 6.38 21.24
CA GLY A 143 -28.43 5.11 20.67
C GLY A 143 -28.50 3.93 21.66
N THR A 144 -29.10 4.09 22.83
CA THR A 144 -29.50 2.97 23.73
C THR A 144 -30.85 3.29 24.36
#